data_AF-A0A7S4NM16-F1
#
_entry.id   AF-A0A7S4NM16-F1
#
_cell.length_a   1.000
_cell.length_b   1.000
_cell.length_c   1.000
_cell.angle_alpha   90.00
_cell.angle_beta   90.00
_cell.angle_gamma   90.00
#
_symmetry.space_group_name_H-M   'P 1'
#
loop_
_entity.id
_entity.type
_entity.pdbx_description
1 polymer ?
#
loop_
_entity_poly.entity_id
_entity_poly.type
_entity_poly.pdbx_seq_one_letter_code
_entity_poly.pdbx_strand_id
1 'polypeptide(L)'
;GSLDLLEAMFYFVVSRSSPPAFNDCPFFIGKKHRCIETITETPREEVVKFQEQERERFNNPTQPYVYQFRGQKRIVSPAKRTIRGKQAVKARDHFLLVSERPPHVNLLCLIRDAAARLPGGIGTRADVSLLLKDSQFVVEVSDGSRSQVVSSALDRLHSENDPCVKYDSEQKLWIYLHRRKREEDF
;
A
#
# COMPACT_ATOMS: atom_id res chain seq x y z
N GLY A 1 -9.75 22.74 -12.38
CA GLY A 1 -11.15 22.34 -12.09
C GLY A 1 -11.19 21.78 -10.69
N SER A 2 -12.35 21.71 -10.02
CA SER A 2 -12.53 21.41 -8.58
C SER A 2 -11.68 20.30 -7.92
N LEU A 3 -11.04 19.40 -8.68
CA LEU A 3 -10.09 18.40 -8.17
C LEU A 3 -8.71 18.97 -7.80
N ASP A 4 -8.22 19.99 -8.51
CA ASP A 4 -6.86 20.55 -8.28
C ASP A 4 -6.76 21.28 -6.93
N LEU A 5 -7.88 21.86 -6.49
CA LEU A 5 -8.00 22.52 -5.18
C LEU A 5 -8.08 21.51 -4.04
N LEU A 6 -8.74 20.37 -4.24
CA LEU A 6 -8.81 19.33 -3.20
C LEU A 6 -7.44 18.66 -3.03
N GLU A 7 -6.73 18.46 -4.14
CA GLU A 7 -5.35 17.97 -4.15
C GLU A 7 -4.41 18.99 -3.47
N ALA A 8 -4.50 20.28 -3.82
CA ALA A 8 -3.74 21.35 -3.17
C ALA A 8 -4.08 21.53 -1.66
N MET A 9 -5.34 21.36 -1.28
CA MET A 9 -5.78 21.42 0.12
C MET A 9 -5.31 20.20 0.91
N PHE A 10 -5.28 19.02 0.29
CA PHE A 10 -4.65 17.83 0.86
C PHE A 10 -3.14 18.06 1.06
N TYR A 11 -2.47 18.63 0.04
CA TYR A 11 -1.06 19.04 0.12
C TYR A 11 -0.80 20.05 1.26
N PHE A 12 -1.67 21.04 1.46
CA PHE A 12 -1.51 22.05 2.51
C PHE A 12 -1.79 21.51 3.92
N VAL A 13 -2.84 20.70 4.08
CA VAL A 13 -3.21 20.09 5.38
C VAL A 13 -2.14 19.10 5.86
N VAL A 14 -1.51 18.37 4.94
CA VAL A 14 -0.45 17.41 5.24
C VAL A 14 0.89 18.09 5.55
N SER A 15 1.21 19.22 4.91
CA SER A 15 2.53 19.85 5.00
C SER A 15 2.73 20.82 6.18
N ARG A 16 1.66 21.45 6.72
CA ARG A 16 1.69 22.43 7.84
C ARG A 16 2.99 23.26 7.93
N SER A 17 3.47 23.81 6.82
CA SER A 17 4.78 24.45 6.78
C SER A 17 4.67 25.95 7.04
N SER A 18 5.14 26.40 8.20
CA SER A 18 5.72 27.74 8.37
C SER A 18 7.24 27.63 8.31
N PRO A 19 7.96 28.65 7.79
CA PRO A 19 9.38 28.57 7.46
C PRO A 19 10.28 28.48 8.72
N PRO A 20 11.53 28.00 8.58
CA PRO A 20 12.37 27.66 9.73
C PRO A 20 13.10 28.88 10.26
N ALA A 21 13.07 29.05 11.59
CA ALA A 21 14.10 29.76 12.31
C ALA A 21 14.27 29.20 13.73
N PHE A 22 15.54 28.95 14.07
CA PHE A 22 16.15 28.93 15.41
C PHE A 22 16.19 27.65 16.28
N ASN A 23 17.41 27.09 16.29
CA ASN A 23 18.26 26.40 17.27
C ASN A 23 17.76 26.02 18.69
N ASP A 24 18.25 24.83 19.07
CA ASP A 24 18.60 24.30 20.40
C ASP A 24 17.49 24.13 21.46
N CYS A 25 17.13 22.87 21.73
CA CYS A 25 16.55 22.44 23.01
C CYS A 25 16.90 20.97 23.34
N PRO A 26 17.54 20.69 24.49
CA PRO A 26 17.87 19.35 24.95
C PRO A 26 16.68 18.76 25.73
N PHE A 27 15.71 18.20 25.03
CA PHE A 27 14.67 17.35 25.64
C PHE A 27 14.18 16.35 24.59
N PHE A 28 14.97 15.29 24.34
CA PHE A 28 14.50 14.13 23.61
C PHE A 28 13.59 13.28 24.53
N ILE A 29 12.40 13.81 24.83
CA ILE A 29 11.22 12.94 24.94
C ILE A 29 10.78 12.75 23.49
N GLY A 30 11.25 11.67 22.88
CA GLY A 30 10.86 11.30 21.52
C GLY A 30 9.34 11.17 21.45
N LYS A 31 8.66 12.25 21.05
CA LYS A 31 7.27 12.18 20.64
C LYS A 31 7.25 11.18 19.49
N LYS A 32 6.72 9.98 19.75
CA LYS A 32 6.43 8.99 18.72
C LYS A 32 5.55 9.71 17.70
N HIS A 33 6.13 10.18 16.61
CA HIS A 33 5.38 10.78 15.51
C HIS A 33 4.42 9.69 15.06
N ARG A 34 3.15 9.81 15.46
CA ARG A 34 2.12 8.89 15.02
C ARG A 34 2.07 9.02 13.50
N CYS A 35 2.13 7.89 12.81
CA CYS A 35 1.74 7.79 11.41
C CYS A 35 0.27 8.24 11.35
N ILE A 36 0.03 9.51 11.03
CA ILE A 36 -1.32 10.04 10.87
C ILE A 36 -1.81 9.58 9.51
N GLU A 37 -2.95 8.90 9.52
CA GLU A 37 -3.70 8.58 8.30
C GLU A 37 -4.20 9.89 7.69
N THR A 38 -3.91 10.07 6.41
CA THR A 38 -4.32 11.24 5.62
C THR A 38 -5.55 10.94 4.78
N ILE A 39 -5.84 9.67 4.53
CA ILE A 39 -7.01 9.22 3.77
C ILE A 39 -8.16 8.79 4.70
N THR A 40 -9.39 8.81 4.17
CA THR A 40 -10.56 8.28 4.88
C THR A 40 -10.65 6.76 4.76
N GLU A 41 -11.19 6.12 5.81
CA GLU A 41 -11.53 4.69 5.80
C GLU A 41 -12.38 4.33 4.57
N THR A 42 -12.16 3.12 4.06
CA THR A 42 -12.92 2.59 2.93
C THR A 42 -14.33 2.19 3.41
N PRO A 43 -15.41 2.70 2.82
CA PRO A 43 -16.76 2.29 3.21
C PRO A 43 -16.97 0.81 2.91
N ARG A 44 -17.78 0.13 3.73
CA ARG A 44 -17.93 -1.33 3.67
C ARG A 44 -18.33 -1.85 2.28
N GLU A 45 -19.16 -1.11 1.54
CA GLU A 45 -19.55 -1.46 0.17
C GLU A 45 -18.36 -1.48 -0.81
N GLU A 46 -17.43 -0.53 -0.67
CA GLU A 46 -16.20 -0.51 -1.47
C GLU A 46 -15.23 -1.61 -1.04
N VAL A 47 -15.17 -1.94 0.25
CA VAL A 47 -14.38 -3.07 0.76
C VAL A 47 -14.87 -4.39 0.14
N VAL A 48 -16.18 -4.63 0.11
CA VAL A 48 -16.75 -5.85 -0.51
C VAL A 48 -16.38 -5.93 -1.99
N LYS A 49 -16.56 -4.84 -2.75
CA LYS A 49 -16.16 -4.77 -4.17
C LYS A 49 -14.66 -4.97 -4.37
N PHE A 50 -13.84 -4.48 -3.45
CA PHE A 50 -12.39 -4.70 -3.49
C PHE A 50 -12.06 -6.18 -3.25
N GLN A 51 -12.71 -6.82 -2.28
CA GLN A 51 -12.48 -8.23 -1.95
C GLN A 51 -12.92 -9.19 -3.07
N GLU A 52 -13.98 -8.85 -3.83
CA GLU A 52 -14.38 -9.56 -5.05
C GLU A 52 -13.27 -9.50 -6.11
N GLN A 53 -12.79 -8.30 -6.42
CA GLN A 53 -11.67 -8.10 -7.35
C GLN A 53 -10.37 -8.78 -6.88
N GLU A 54 -10.12 -8.77 -5.58
CA GLU A 54 -8.97 -9.45 -4.97
C GLU A 54 -9.03 -10.97 -5.20
N ARG A 55 -10.22 -11.59 -5.13
CA ARG A 55 -10.40 -13.02 -5.48
C ARG A 55 -10.13 -13.28 -6.95
N GLU A 56 -10.69 -12.48 -7.84
CA GLU A 56 -10.48 -12.63 -9.29
C GLU A 56 -9.01 -12.59 -9.67
N ARG A 57 -8.28 -11.63 -9.08
CA ARG A 57 -6.85 -11.53 -9.28
C ARG A 57 -6.11 -12.78 -8.81
N PHE A 58 -6.37 -13.23 -7.58
CA PHE A 58 -5.64 -14.38 -7.05
C PHE A 58 -6.09 -15.70 -7.66
N ASN A 59 -7.20 -15.75 -8.41
CA ASN A 59 -7.51 -16.86 -9.31
C ASN A 59 -6.62 -16.88 -10.56
N ASN A 60 -6.08 -15.73 -10.97
CA ASN A 60 -5.20 -15.57 -12.13
C ASN A 60 -3.85 -14.93 -11.76
N PRO A 61 -3.05 -15.54 -10.88
CA PRO A 61 -1.93 -14.86 -10.22
C PRO A 61 -0.73 -14.56 -11.13
N THR A 62 -0.67 -15.15 -12.33
CA THR A 62 0.43 -14.95 -13.30
C THR A 62 0.21 -13.74 -14.22
N GLN A 63 -0.98 -13.16 -14.21
CA GLN A 63 -1.31 -12.00 -15.03
C GLN A 63 -1.30 -10.72 -14.18
N PRO A 64 -0.99 -9.55 -14.77
CA PRO A 64 -1.28 -8.28 -14.13
C PRO A 64 -2.79 -8.14 -13.91
N TYR A 65 -3.18 -7.24 -13.01
CA TYR A 65 -4.59 -7.00 -12.71
C TYR A 65 -4.86 -5.49 -12.66
N VAL A 66 -6.09 -5.08 -12.95
CA VAL A 66 -6.50 -3.68 -12.91
C VAL A 66 -7.70 -3.55 -11.98
N TYR A 67 -7.47 -2.99 -10.79
CA TYR A 67 -8.55 -2.69 -9.86
C TYR A 67 -9.34 -1.47 -10.31
N GLN A 68 -10.64 -1.49 -10.08
CA GLN A 68 -11.51 -0.33 -9.98
C GLN A 68 -11.69 0.05 -8.52
N PHE A 69 -11.23 1.26 -8.16
CA PHE A 69 -11.35 1.79 -6.80
C PHE A 69 -11.64 3.30 -6.87
N ARG A 70 -12.69 3.76 -6.19
CA ARG A 70 -13.15 5.17 -6.18
C ARG A 70 -13.19 5.82 -7.57
N GLY A 71 -13.73 5.10 -8.56
CA GLY A 71 -13.85 5.55 -9.95
C GLY A 71 -12.54 5.59 -10.76
N GLN A 72 -11.43 5.09 -10.22
CA GLN A 72 -10.14 5.08 -10.91
C GLN A 72 -9.63 3.65 -11.13
N LYS A 73 -8.95 3.45 -12.27
CA LYS A 73 -8.24 2.20 -12.59
C LYS A 73 -6.86 2.19 -11.93
N ARG A 74 -6.51 1.09 -11.26
CA ARG A 74 -5.22 0.89 -10.57
C ARG A 74 -4.60 -0.43 -11.03
N ILE A 75 -3.60 -0.36 -11.91
CA ILE A 75 -2.89 -1.54 -12.38
C ILE A 75 -1.83 -2.00 -11.37
N VAL A 76 -1.61 -3.30 -11.31
CA VAL A 76 -0.71 -4.00 -10.39
C VAL A 76 -0.02 -5.14 -11.12
N SER A 77 1.24 -5.39 -10.76
CA SER A 77 2.02 -6.47 -11.35
C SER A 77 1.46 -7.86 -10.99
N PRO A 78 1.81 -8.91 -11.74
CA PRO A 78 1.46 -10.29 -11.39
C PRO A 78 1.82 -10.65 -9.95
N ALA A 79 0.90 -11.34 -9.25
CA ALA A 79 1.12 -11.81 -7.88
C ALA A 79 2.15 -12.94 -7.79
N LYS A 80 2.26 -13.73 -8.88
CA LYS A 80 3.22 -14.80 -9.05
C LYS A 80 4.06 -14.48 -10.28
N ARG A 81 5.36 -14.25 -10.06
CA ARG A 81 6.32 -14.24 -11.17
C ARG A 81 6.41 -15.66 -11.74
N THR A 82 6.41 -15.78 -13.07
CA THR A 82 6.57 -17.06 -13.79
C THR A 82 7.99 -17.59 -13.60
N ILE A 83 8.32 -18.04 -12.39
CA ILE A 83 9.57 -18.75 -12.13
C ILE A 83 9.29 -20.22 -12.46
N ARG A 84 9.99 -20.76 -13.46
CA ARG A 84 9.99 -22.20 -13.76
C ARG A 84 10.52 -22.94 -12.53
N GLY A 85 9.62 -23.50 -11.72
CA GLY A 85 9.96 -24.14 -10.45
C GLY A 85 8.73 -24.74 -9.74
N LYS A 86 8.97 -25.60 -8.74
CA LYS A 86 7.92 -26.29 -7.98
C LYS A 86 6.88 -25.30 -7.45
N GLN A 87 5.62 -25.55 -7.78
CA GLN A 87 4.51 -24.80 -7.21
C GLN A 87 4.50 -25.03 -5.70
N ALA A 88 4.48 -23.95 -4.92
CA ALA A 88 4.26 -24.06 -3.49
C ALA A 88 2.86 -24.65 -3.26
N VAL A 89 2.80 -25.84 -2.67
CA VAL A 89 1.54 -26.56 -2.41
C VAL A 89 0.75 -25.89 -1.28
N LYS A 90 1.42 -25.16 -0.38
CA LYS A 90 0.83 -24.46 0.76
C LYS A 90 1.39 -23.05 0.91
N ALA A 91 0.56 -22.14 1.41
CA ALA A 91 0.98 -20.81 1.82
C ALA A 91 1.96 -20.90 3.01
N ARG A 92 2.96 -20.02 3.05
CA ARG A 92 3.85 -19.90 4.21
C ARG A 92 3.11 -19.22 5.35
N ASP A 93 3.21 -19.71 6.57
CA ASP A 93 2.56 -19.08 7.71
C ASP A 93 3.08 -17.65 7.95
N HIS A 94 2.16 -16.78 8.35
CA HIS A 94 2.47 -15.41 8.76
C HIS A 94 1.38 -14.91 9.70
N PHE A 95 1.74 -14.36 10.85
CA PHE A 95 0.79 -13.97 11.90
C PHE A 95 -0.24 -12.90 11.46
N LEU A 96 0.09 -12.12 10.42
CA LEU A 96 -0.81 -11.11 9.82
C LEU A 96 -1.76 -11.69 8.77
N LEU A 97 -1.60 -12.95 8.35
CA LEU A 97 -2.36 -13.53 7.24
C LEU A 97 -3.20 -14.72 7.68
N VAL A 98 -4.40 -14.84 7.11
CA VAL A 98 -5.28 -16.00 7.33
C VAL A 98 -4.61 -17.29 6.85
N SER A 99 -4.74 -18.40 7.58
CA SER A 99 -4.10 -19.67 7.21
C SER A 99 -4.64 -20.24 5.89
N GLU A 100 -5.96 -20.21 5.72
CA GLU A 100 -6.65 -20.68 4.52
C GLU A 100 -6.63 -19.60 3.42
N ARG A 101 -5.57 -19.61 2.61
CA ARG A 101 -5.40 -18.70 1.47
C ARG A 101 -4.60 -19.33 0.33
N PRO A 102 -4.72 -18.82 -0.91
CA PRO A 102 -3.90 -19.30 -2.01
C PRO A 102 -2.39 -19.11 -1.74
N PRO A 103 -1.51 -20.06 -2.13
CA PRO A 103 -0.08 -20.03 -1.80
C PRO A 103 0.70 -18.80 -2.29
N HIS A 104 0.23 -18.17 -3.36
CA HIS A 104 0.81 -16.94 -3.92
C HIS A 104 0.37 -15.67 -3.20
N VAL A 105 -0.66 -15.73 -2.32
CA VAL A 105 -1.05 -14.60 -1.48
C VAL A 105 -0.02 -14.42 -0.36
N ASN A 106 0.74 -13.33 -0.47
CA ASN A 106 1.76 -12.93 0.48
C ASN A 106 1.71 -11.42 0.72
N LEU A 107 2.39 -10.96 1.78
CA LEU A 107 2.35 -9.55 2.18
C LEU A 107 2.84 -8.58 1.12
N LEU A 108 3.85 -8.95 0.32
CA LEU A 108 4.36 -8.05 -0.72
C LEU A 108 3.29 -7.78 -1.77
N CYS A 109 2.50 -8.79 -2.12
CA CYS A 109 1.37 -8.61 -3.03
C CYS A 109 0.29 -7.73 -2.40
N LEU A 110 -0.15 -8.04 -1.17
CA LEU A 110 -1.22 -7.26 -0.51
C LEU A 110 -0.82 -5.79 -0.28
N ILE A 111 0.44 -5.53 0.05
CA ILE A 111 0.95 -4.17 0.28
C ILE A 111 1.15 -3.42 -1.04
N ARG A 112 1.55 -4.11 -2.12
CA ARG A 112 1.53 -3.54 -3.47
C ARG A 112 0.13 -3.09 -3.86
N ASP A 113 -0.89 -3.85 -3.47
CA ASP A 113 -2.30 -3.58 -3.82
C ASP A 113 -2.86 -2.42 -3.02
N ALA A 114 -2.50 -2.34 -1.73
CA ALA A 114 -2.76 -1.17 -0.90
C ALA A 114 -2.08 0.09 -1.47
N ALA A 115 -0.80 0.00 -1.85
CA ALA A 115 -0.07 1.12 -2.45
C ALA A 115 -0.68 1.59 -3.78
N ALA A 116 -1.13 0.65 -4.63
CA ALA A 116 -1.81 0.98 -5.88
C ALA A 116 -3.13 1.71 -5.68
N ARG A 117 -3.82 1.48 -4.55
CA ARG A 117 -5.09 2.13 -4.19
C ARG A 117 -4.93 3.51 -3.56
N LEU A 118 -3.72 3.94 -3.22
CA LEU A 118 -3.47 5.29 -2.71
C LEU A 118 -4.04 6.36 -3.65
N PRO A 119 -4.67 7.43 -3.12
CA PRO A 119 -5.07 8.59 -3.91
C PRO A 119 -3.87 9.17 -4.64
N GLY A 120 -3.97 9.38 -5.94
CA GLY A 120 -2.83 9.84 -6.75
C GLY A 120 -1.66 8.85 -6.85
N GLY A 121 -1.75 7.67 -6.22
CA GLY A 121 -0.61 6.78 -6.03
C GLY A 121 0.40 7.31 -5.02
N ILE A 122 0.03 8.25 -4.13
CA ILE A 122 0.92 8.87 -3.15
C ILE A 122 0.27 8.78 -1.78
N GLY A 123 1.05 8.48 -0.74
CA GLY A 123 0.54 8.47 0.63
C GLY A 123 1.59 8.12 1.69
N THR A 124 1.17 8.12 2.93
CA THR A 124 2.01 7.75 4.07
C THR A 124 2.01 6.24 4.30
N ARG A 125 2.92 5.76 5.14
CA ARG A 125 2.87 4.38 5.64
C ARG A 125 1.56 4.07 6.38
N ALA A 126 0.96 5.07 7.03
CA ALA A 126 -0.32 4.94 7.73
C ALA A 126 -1.43 4.62 6.73
N ASP A 127 -1.47 5.34 5.61
CA ASP A 127 -2.48 5.17 4.56
C ASP A 127 -2.40 3.77 3.93
N VAL A 128 -1.18 3.29 3.68
CA VAL A 128 -0.96 1.90 3.22
C VAL A 128 -1.44 0.89 4.26
N SER A 129 -1.15 1.13 5.55
CA SER A 129 -1.61 0.28 6.65
C SER A 129 -3.13 0.27 6.79
N LEU A 130 -3.79 1.40 6.54
CA LEU A 130 -5.24 1.53 6.56
C LEU A 130 -5.86 0.74 5.41
N LEU A 131 -5.41 0.95 4.18
CA LEU A 131 -5.91 0.21 3.00
C LEU A 131 -5.62 -1.29 3.09
N LEU A 132 -4.53 -1.70 3.73
CA LEU A 132 -4.21 -3.12 3.93
C LEU A 132 -5.31 -3.85 4.72
N LYS A 133 -6.03 -3.16 5.63
CA LYS A 133 -7.14 -3.72 6.40
C LYS A 133 -8.30 -4.20 5.52
N ASP A 134 -8.45 -3.65 4.33
CA ASP A 134 -9.55 -4.00 3.42
C ASP A 134 -9.39 -5.42 2.84
N SER A 135 -8.17 -6.00 2.87
CA SER A 135 -7.90 -7.33 2.33
C SER A 135 -8.56 -8.42 3.18
N GLN A 136 -9.25 -9.36 2.52
CA GLN A 136 -9.86 -10.51 3.21
C GLN A 136 -8.82 -11.55 3.68
N PHE A 137 -7.55 -11.39 3.30
CA PHE A 137 -6.47 -12.28 3.70
C PHE A 137 -5.69 -11.77 4.91
N VAL A 138 -6.01 -10.58 5.43
CA VAL A 138 -5.36 -9.96 6.58
C VAL A 138 -6.21 -10.21 7.82
N VAL A 139 -5.58 -10.68 8.90
CA VAL A 139 -6.23 -10.80 10.21
C VAL A 139 -6.08 -9.53 11.03
N GLU A 140 -7.00 -9.28 11.95
CA GLU A 140 -6.89 -8.13 12.85
C GLU A 140 -5.75 -8.35 13.85
N VAL A 141 -4.87 -7.35 13.97
CA VAL A 141 -3.74 -7.33 14.89
C VAL A 141 -3.56 -5.92 15.45
N SER A 142 -2.63 -5.75 16.41
CA SER A 142 -2.27 -4.41 16.88
C SER A 142 -1.75 -3.52 15.74
N ASP A 143 -2.14 -2.25 15.75
CA ASP A 143 -1.66 -1.26 14.76
C ASP A 143 -0.14 -1.17 14.73
N GLY A 144 0.52 -1.34 15.88
CA GLY A 144 1.99 -1.35 15.97
C GLY A 144 2.61 -2.48 15.15
N SER A 145 2.11 -3.71 15.33
CA SER A 145 2.60 -4.88 14.58
C SER A 145 2.34 -4.74 13.09
N ARG A 146 1.12 -4.32 12.70
CA ARG A 146 0.77 -4.09 11.29
C ARG A 146 1.66 -3.00 10.66
N SER A 147 1.87 -1.88 11.34
CA SER A 147 2.69 -0.78 10.84
C SER A 147 4.16 -1.18 10.62
N GLN A 148 4.74 -1.96 11.55
CA GLN A 148 6.11 -2.48 11.40
C GLN A 148 6.23 -3.40 10.18
N VAL A 149 5.26 -4.28 10.01
CA VAL A 149 5.20 -5.21 8.87
C VAL A 149 5.05 -4.45 7.55
N VAL A 150 4.17 -3.44 7.51
CA VAL A 150 3.99 -2.58 6.33
C VAL A 150 5.29 -1.88 5.98
N SER A 151 6.02 -1.34 6.96
CA SER A 151 7.33 -0.71 6.75
C SER A 151 8.31 -1.69 6.09
N SER A 152 8.49 -2.86 6.69
CA SER A 152 9.45 -3.87 6.21
C SER A 152 9.13 -4.34 4.78
N ALA A 153 7.85 -4.51 4.46
CA ALA A 153 7.44 -4.92 3.13
C ALA A 153 7.59 -3.81 2.08
N LEU A 154 7.31 -2.55 2.43
CA LEU A 154 7.55 -1.41 1.54
C LEU A 154 9.04 -1.28 1.20
N ASP A 155 9.94 -1.45 2.18
CA ASP A 155 11.39 -1.43 1.95
C ASP A 155 11.83 -2.57 1.00
N ARG A 156 11.24 -3.76 1.15
CA ARG A 156 11.47 -4.89 0.24
C ARG A 156 10.95 -4.64 -1.18
N LEU A 157 9.76 -4.07 -1.32
CA LEU A 157 9.21 -3.68 -2.63
C LEU A 157 10.04 -2.60 -3.30
N HIS A 158 10.58 -1.66 -2.52
CA HIS A 158 11.43 -0.58 -3.01
C HIS A 158 12.78 -1.06 -3.54
N SER A 159 13.28 -2.18 -3.01
CA SER A 159 14.55 -2.80 -3.39
C SER A 159 14.41 -3.90 -4.46
N GLU A 160 13.21 -4.12 -5.01
CA GLU A 160 13.04 -5.02 -6.16
C GLU A 160 13.69 -4.42 -7.43
N ASN A 161 14.10 -5.28 -8.37
CA ASN A 161 14.67 -4.84 -9.66
C ASN A 161 13.71 -3.95 -10.47
N ASP A 162 12.40 -4.25 -10.41
CA ASP A 162 11.32 -3.43 -10.95
C ASP A 162 10.46 -2.95 -9.76
N PRO A 163 10.89 -1.88 -9.07
CA PRO A 163 10.25 -1.47 -7.84
C PRO A 163 8.89 -0.86 -8.14
N CYS A 164 7.84 -1.39 -7.52
CA CYS A 164 6.50 -0.82 -7.66
C CYS A 164 6.27 0.41 -6.77
N VAL A 165 7.15 0.66 -5.80
CA VAL A 165 7.07 1.80 -4.88
C VAL A 165 8.42 2.51 -4.74
N LYS A 166 8.36 3.80 -4.47
CA LYS A 166 9.51 4.64 -4.12
C LYS A 166 9.22 5.46 -2.88
N TYR A 167 10.19 5.55 -1.98
CA TYR A 167 10.12 6.47 -0.86
C TYR A 167 10.72 7.83 -1.25
N ASP A 168 9.97 8.89 -1.01
CA ASP A 168 10.43 10.27 -1.07
C ASP A 168 10.85 10.70 0.33
N SER A 169 12.17 10.86 0.56
CA SER A 169 12.72 11.22 1.87
C SER A 169 12.44 12.67 2.27
N GLU A 170 12.28 13.56 1.30
CA GLU A 170 12.01 14.98 1.56
C GLU A 170 10.58 15.15 2.08
N GLN A 171 9.63 14.53 1.39
CA GLN A 171 8.20 14.60 1.73
C GLN A 171 7.76 13.53 2.74
N LYS A 172 8.59 12.51 2.97
CA LYS A 172 8.29 11.33 3.81
C LYS A 172 7.06 10.56 3.31
N LEU A 173 6.94 10.45 1.98
CA LEU A 173 5.81 9.81 1.30
C LEU A 173 6.24 8.59 0.48
N TRP A 174 5.32 7.66 0.32
CA TRP A 174 5.44 6.52 -0.58
C TRP A 174 4.70 6.81 -1.88
N ILE A 175 5.35 6.53 -3.01
CA ILE A 175 4.85 6.76 -4.36
C ILE A 175 4.73 5.42 -5.07
N TYR A 176 3.55 5.11 -5.60
CA TYR A 176 3.29 3.95 -6.44
C TYR A 176 3.69 4.22 -7.89
N LEU A 177 4.73 3.52 -8.36
CA LEU A 177 5.38 3.79 -9.65
C LEU A 177 4.65 3.17 -10.83
N HIS A 178 3.93 2.06 -10.61
CA HIS A 178 3.28 1.32 -11.68
C HIS A 178 1.93 1.91 -12.12
N ARG A 179 1.48 3.03 -11.52
CA ARG A 179 0.17 3.67 -11.82
C ARG A 179 -0.08 3.91 -13.31
N ARG A 180 0.98 4.17 -14.08
CA ARG A 180 0.92 4.48 -15.53
C ARG A 180 1.34 3.32 -16.43
N LYS A 181 1.70 2.16 -15.87
CA LYS A 181 2.01 0.96 -16.66
C LYS A 181 0.74 0.43 -17.35
N ARG A 182 0.93 -0.34 -18.41
CA ARG A 182 -0.06 -1.16 -19.10
C ARG A 182 0.26 -2.63 -18.82
N GLU A 183 -0.65 -3.53 -19.21
CA GLU A 183 -0.45 -4.97 -19.01
C GLU A 183 0.81 -5.50 -19.72
N GLU A 184 1.14 -4.93 -20.88
CA GLU A 184 2.35 -5.22 -21.67
C GLU A 184 3.68 -4.76 -21.03
N ASP A 185 3.64 -3.94 -19.99
CA ASP A 185 4.84 -3.44 -19.30
C ASP A 185 5.36 -4.38 -18.18
N PHE A 186 4.74 -5.57 -18.02
CA PHE A 186 5.02 -6.55 -16.96
C PHE A 186 5.53 -7.89 -17.50
#